data_AF-A0A3C0BAA8-F1
#
_entry.id   AF-A0A3C0BAA8-F1
#
_cell.length_a   1.000
_cell.length_b   1.000
_cell.length_c   1.000
_cell.angle_alpha   90.00
_cell.angle_beta   90.00
_cell.angle_gamma   90.00
#
_symmetry.space_group_name_H-M   'P 1'
#
loop_
_entity.id
_entity.type
_entity.pdbx_description
1 polymer ?
#
loop_
_entity_poly.entity_id
_entity_poly.type
_entity_poly.pdbx_seq_one_letter_code
_entity_poly.pdbx_strand_id
1 'polypeptide(L)' 'MTKATIRQPMTRKNKITQAKKLLAGIDERDCKAFVVIDRNGVLTCADPGYPDEVLPQDIVFHIRVKEMPPKNE' A
#
# COMPACT_ATOMS: atom_id res chain seq x y z
N MET A 1 24.80 -8.80 14.13
CA MET A 1 23.60 -8.06 14.60
C MET A 1 23.27 -6.98 13.57
N THR A 2 22.35 -7.27 12.64
CA THR A 2 21.90 -6.29 11.64
C THR A 2 20.97 -5.30 12.32
N LYS A 3 21.38 -4.03 12.42
CA LYS A 3 20.53 -2.94 12.91
C LYS A 3 19.31 -2.87 11.99
N ALA A 4 18.13 -3.22 12.48
CA ALA A 4 16.89 -2.90 11.83
C ALA A 4 16.77 -1.38 11.82
N THR A 5 17.03 -0.76 10.66
CA THR A 5 16.78 0.66 10.45
C THR A 5 15.28 0.86 10.53
N ILE A 6 14.79 1.30 11.69
CA ILE A 6 13.41 1.74 11.88
C ILE A 6 13.24 3.00 11.02
N ARG A 7 12.74 2.82 9.78
CA ARG A 7 12.44 3.94 8.89
C ARG A 7 11.21 4.64 9.46
N GLN A 8 11.40 5.87 9.93
CA GLN A 8 10.29 6.67 10.44
C GLN A 8 9.26 6.91 9.32
N PRO A 9 7.95 6.77 9.62
CA PRO A 9 6.92 7.03 8.64
C PRO A 9 6.98 8.49 8.19
N MET A 10 6.89 8.72 6.88
CA MET A 10 6.94 10.07 6.32
C MET A 10 5.73 10.90 6.75
N THR A 11 5.96 12.17 7.07
CA THR A 11 4.88 13.13 7.30
C THR A 11 4.03 13.30 6.04
N ARG A 12 2.75 13.66 6.20
CA ARG A 12 1.82 13.91 5.08
C ARG A 12 2.38 14.92 4.07
N LYS A 13 3.05 15.97 4.56
CA LYS A 13 3.70 16.99 3.70
C LYS A 13 4.80 16.37 2.84
N ASN A 14 5.63 15.52 3.43
CA ASN A 14 6.72 14.85 2.70
C ASN A 14 6.16 13.88 1.65
N LYS A 15 5.10 13.12 1.98
CA LYS A 15 4.41 12.25 1.01
C LYS A 15 3.91 13.05 -0.20
N ILE A 16 3.31 14.23 0.02
CA ILE A 16 2.84 15.11 -1.07
C ILE A 16 3.99 15.68 -1.91
N THR A 17 5.08 16.12 -1.28
CA THR A 17 6.24 16.65 -2.01
C THR A 17 6.90 15.57 -2.87
N GLN A 18 7.06 14.36 -2.34
CA GLN A 18 7.64 13.24 -3.08
C GLN A 18 6.72 12.82 -4.24
N ALA A 19 5.41 12.73 -3.99
CA ALA A 19 4.41 12.49 -5.03
C ALA A 19 4.55 13.46 -6.22
N LYS A 20 4.72 14.77 -5.95
CA LYS A 20 4.91 15.77 -7.00
C LYS A 20 6.18 15.56 -7.82
N LYS A 21 7.29 15.19 -7.17
CA LYS A 21 8.56 14.91 -7.86
C LYS A 21 8.47 13.69 -8.76
N LEU A 22 7.82 12.63 -8.28
CA LEU A 22 7.61 11.39 -9.03
C LEU A 22 6.72 11.64 -10.26
N LEU A 23 5.62 12.38 -10.09
CA LEU A 23 4.74 12.77 -11.21
C LEU A 23 5.45 13.68 -12.23
N ALA A 24 6.42 14.48 -11.78
CA ALA A 24 7.25 15.32 -12.65
C ALA A 24 8.43 14.56 -13.30
N GLY A 25 8.61 13.27 -13.01
CA GLY A 25 9.73 12.47 -13.52
C GLY A 25 11.10 12.90 -12.97
N ILE A 26 11.13 13.63 -11.84
CA ILE A 26 12.37 14.11 -11.20
C ILE A 26 13.02 12.99 -10.38
N ASP A 27 12.20 12.11 -9.79
CA ASP A 27 12.63 10.93 -9.07
C ASP A 27 12.18 9.70 -9.87
N GLU A 28 13.10 8.78 -10.19
CA GLU A 28 12.78 7.49 -10.82
C GLU A 28 12.76 6.40 -9.74
N ARG A 29 11.62 5.73 -9.61
CA ARG A 29 11.45 4.54 -8.78
C ARG A 29 10.54 3.57 -9.52
N ASP A 30 10.92 2.29 -9.52
CA ASP A 30 10.05 1.22 -9.98
C ASP A 30 8.71 1.24 -9.25
N CYS A 31 7.63 1.20 -10.03
CA CYS A 31 6.29 1.06 -9.49
C CYS A 31 6.16 -0.28 -8.75
N LYS A 32 5.58 -0.26 -7.56
CA LYS A 32 5.20 -1.48 -6.84
C LYS A 32 3.71 -1.76 -7.03
N ALA A 33 3.35 -3.03 -6.93
CA ALA A 33 1.96 -3.47 -6.87
C ALA A 33 1.64 -3.99 -5.46
N PHE A 34 0.54 -3.51 -4.89
CA PHE A 34 0.02 -3.96 -3.61
C PHE A 34 -1.28 -4.72 -3.82
N VAL A 35 -1.45 -5.85 -3.14
CA VAL A 35 -2.72 -6.60 -3.12
C VAL A 35 -3.32 -6.47 -1.74
N VAL A 36 -4.50 -5.86 -1.67
CA VAL A 36 -5.22 -5.58 -0.43
C VAL A 36 -6.50 -6.41 -0.44
N ILE A 37 -6.64 -7.28 0.55
CA ILE A 37 -7.83 -8.12 0.73
C ILE A 37 -8.73 -7.45 1.77
N ASP A 38 -9.94 -7.08 1.35
CA ASP A 38 -11.05 -6.62 2.18
C ASP A 38 -11.97 -7.81 2.49
N ARG A 39 -11.90 -8.30 3.72
CA ARG A 39 -12.85 -9.30 4.24
C ARG A 39 -13.70 -8.63 5.31
N ASN A 40 -14.96 -8.34 4.99
CA ASN A 40 -15.93 -7.73 5.89
C ASN A 40 -15.44 -6.41 6.55
N GLY A 41 -14.70 -5.58 5.80
CA GLY A 41 -14.15 -4.31 6.28
C GLY A 41 -12.77 -4.43 6.93
N VAL A 42 -12.26 -5.65 7.14
CA VAL A 42 -10.88 -5.87 7.59
C VAL A 42 -9.97 -5.89 6.37
N LEU A 43 -9.08 -4.89 6.29
CA LEU A 43 -8.08 -4.78 5.24
C LEU A 43 -6.79 -5.50 5.65
N THR A 44 -6.32 -6.38 4.79
CA THR A 44 -5.04 -7.10 4.96
C THR A 44 -4.19 -6.97 3.71
N CYS A 45 -2.89 -6.76 3.88
CA CYS A 45 -1.89 -6.74 2.81
C CYS A 45 -0.66 -7.51 3.31
N ALA A 46 -0.06 -8.33 2.45
CA ALA A 46 1.15 -9.07 2.80
C ALA A 46 2.41 -8.19 2.82
N ASP A 47 2.37 -7.04 2.14
CA ASP A 47 3.48 -6.09 2.15
C ASP A 47 3.46 -5.27 3.45
N PRO A 48 4.50 -5.37 4.30
CA PRO A 48 4.55 -4.67 5.59
C PRO A 48 4.69 -3.15 5.44
N GLY A 49 5.05 -2.64 4.27
CA GLY A 49 5.11 -1.21 3.97
C GLY A 49 3.74 -0.61 3.66
N TYR A 50 2.69 -1.41 3.45
CA TYR A 50 1.35 -0.90 3.21
C TYR A 50 0.64 -0.50 4.52
N PRO A 51 -0.08 0.63 4.58
CA PRO A 51 -0.32 1.61 3.51
C PRO A 51 0.71 2.74 3.44
N ASP A 52 1.72 2.74 4.31
CA ASP A 52 2.57 3.91 4.53
C ASP A 52 3.53 4.25 3.39
N GLU A 53 4.01 3.24 2.67
CA GLU A 53 4.97 3.36 1.57
C GLU A 53 4.32 3.47 0.18
N VAL A 54 2.99 3.46 0.11
CA VAL A 54 2.25 3.62 -1.14
C VAL A 54 2.49 5.02 -1.71
N LEU A 55 2.94 5.08 -2.95
CA LEU A 55 3.16 6.31 -3.71
C LEU A 55 2.15 6.43 -4.87
N PRO A 56 1.97 7.61 -5.47
CA PRO A 56 0.97 7.80 -6.51
C PRO A 56 1.14 6.93 -7.76
N GLN A 57 2.37 6.56 -8.12
CA GLN A 57 2.60 5.68 -9.27
C GLN A 57 2.42 4.17 -8.96
N ASP A 58 2.24 3.81 -7.68
CA ASP A 58 2.04 2.41 -7.29
C ASP A 58 0.62 1.95 -7.65
N ILE A 59 0.49 0.67 -7.96
CA ILE A 59 -0.80 0.05 -8.30
C ILE A 59 -1.34 -0.67 -7.06
N VAL A 60 -2.58 -0.40 -6.68
CA VAL A 60 -3.24 -1.07 -5.54
C VAL A 60 -4.44 -1.86 -6.03
N PHE A 61 -4.36 -3.18 -5.95
CA PHE A 61 -5.47 -4.09 -6.22
C PHE A 61 -6.28 -4.30 -4.94
N HIS A 62 -7.50 -3.77 -4.92
CA HIS A 62 -8.46 -4.01 -3.84
C HIS A 62 -9.37 -5.19 -4.17
N ILE A 63 -9.18 -6.32 -3.47
CA ILE A 63 -9.98 -7.53 -3.64
C ILE A 63 -10.97 -7.60 -2.48
N ARG A 64 -12.26 -7.49 -2.77
CA ARG A 64 -13.31 -7.66 -1.78
C ARG A 64 -13.81 -9.09 -1.77
N VAL A 65 -13.65 -9.76 -0.64
CA VAL A 65 -14.18 -11.11 -0.42
C VAL A 65 -15.61 -10.97 0.09
N LYS A 66 -16.59 -11.34 -0.74
CA LYS A 66 -17.97 -11.53 -0.29
C LYS A 66 -18.09 -12.93 0.29
N GLU A 67 -18.39 -13.04 1.57
CA GLU A 67 -18.83 -14.31 2.14
C GLU A 67 -20.19 -14.64 1.55
N MET A 68 -20.26 -15.75 0.81
CA MET A 68 -21.57 -16.29 0.43
C MET A 68 -22.21 -16.87 1.69
N PRO A 69 -23.52 -16.66 1.90
CA PRO A 69 -24.22 -17.37 2.95
C PRO A 69 -24.04 -18.88 2.75
N PRO A 70 -23.95 -19.67 3.83
CA PRO A 70 -23.95 -21.12 3.70
C PRO A 70 -25.19 -21.52 2.90
N LYS A 71 -25.00 -22.37 1.87
CA LYS A 71 -26.13 -23.02 1.21
C LYS A 71 -26.78 -23.92 2.25
N ASN A 72 -27.97 -23.55 2.70
CA ASN A 72 -28.82 -24.47 3.44
C ASN A 72 -29.20 -25.60 2.46
N GLU A 73 -28.71 -26.81 2.72
CA GLU A 73 -29.21 -28.05 2.10
C GLU A 73 -30.52 -28.50 2.75
#